data_AF-T1GBR3-F1
#
_entry.id   AF-T1GBR3-F1
#
_cell.length_a   1.000
_cell.length_b   1.000
_cell.length_c   1.000
_cell.angle_alpha   90.00
_cell.angle_beta   90.00
_cell.angle_gamma   90.00
#
_symmetry.space_group_name_H-M   'P 1'
#
loop_
_entity.id
_entity.type
_entity.pdbx_description
1 polymer ?
#
loop_
_entity_poly.entity_id
_entity_poly.type
_entity_poly.pdbx_seq_one_letter_code
_entity_poly.pdbx_strand_id
1 'polypeptide(L)'
;MNYYEIHAPTHTPLTGLVLSSRKNMCVHPEVSKEREGKSVDGKCFGLTASYIRDKHEVDPEIPVCQYYEGFSIEGKEMKIPDGIYSLDDLKEFGRQRNWCPYFTARYAIVYSQIVVYSYHYLLDPKIAEVVSKEMNKESVIIFDEAHNIDNVCIDSMSVKINKRVIERSTAALNELQTTVQKMRDADINKLNEEYQRMVQGLKDARIRADTDMVLANPILPKDILKELQTQFDEIEGSLTLDSKHSSRIKSALASRIHATECVDFEIEKIRQFEQKLANKILECDSVIKEVSPNLKNVQHLQQLIEYMRIIKDIQDINNGLTSALNGKDETKIVSLYLSLFGDCDSRNCVVGRLQEVDAVNLKSYAVKTSAYWFEIIQDRFSNDFETVLKNIKYGLQGYDLLNLAPSKDNLNKLSVFSEYLFLIKSPIENPDSLVTITPCIVCPSISKVTEILLRPFR
;
A
#
# COMPACT_ATOMS: atom_id res chain seq x y z
N MET A 1 -13.51 21.10 33.73
CA MET A 1 -13.23 19.96 34.62
C MET A 1 -14.49 19.36 35.28
N ASN A 2 -15.62 20.06 35.46
CA ASN A 2 -16.73 19.56 36.31
C ASN A 2 -17.78 18.60 35.70
N TYR A 3 -17.73 18.20 34.42
CA TYR A 3 -18.77 17.32 33.86
C TYR A 3 -18.58 15.85 34.27
N TYR A 4 -17.33 15.38 34.29
CA TYR A 4 -17.01 13.97 34.54
C TYR A 4 -17.05 13.60 36.03
N GLU A 5 -16.72 14.52 36.93
CA GLU A 5 -16.81 14.32 38.38
C GLU A 5 -18.26 14.15 38.87
N ILE A 6 -19.24 14.72 38.16
CA ILE A 6 -20.66 14.66 38.54
C ILE A 6 -21.35 13.40 38.00
N HIS A 7 -20.90 12.86 36.87
CA HIS A 7 -21.61 11.80 36.14
C HIS A 7 -20.91 10.44 36.09
N ALA A 8 -19.66 10.32 36.56
CA ALA A 8 -18.94 9.05 36.63
C ALA A 8 -18.29 8.87 38.04
N PRO A 9 -18.92 8.13 38.97
CA PRO A 9 -18.40 7.93 40.33
C PRO A 9 -17.17 6.99 40.39
N THR A 10 -16.81 6.34 39.29
CA THR A 10 -15.61 5.51 39.14
C THR A 10 -14.78 6.04 37.98
N HIS A 11 -13.49 6.28 38.21
CA HIS A 11 -12.54 6.71 37.18
C HIS A 11 -12.57 5.70 36.02
N THR A 12 -13.10 6.10 34.87
CA THR A 12 -13.08 5.26 33.68
C THR A 12 -11.63 5.10 33.21
N PRO A 13 -11.15 3.88 32.93
CA PRO A 13 -9.80 3.67 32.39
C PRO A 13 -9.79 4.09 30.92
N LEU A 14 -9.66 5.40 30.69
CA LEU A 14 -9.62 6.01 29.37
C LEU A 14 -8.29 6.74 29.19
N THR A 15 -7.55 6.33 28.18
CA THR A 15 -6.30 6.95 27.77
C THR A 15 -6.48 7.61 26.41
N GLY A 16 -6.37 8.94 26.42
CA GLY A 16 -6.39 9.79 25.23
C GLY A 16 -5.01 10.34 24.95
N LEU A 17 -4.54 10.26 23.71
CA LEU A 17 -3.19 10.63 23.33
C LEU A 17 -3.20 11.55 22.09
N VAL A 18 -2.35 12.58 22.11
CA VAL A 18 -2.02 13.37 20.92
C VAL A 18 -0.63 12.99 20.41
N LEU A 19 -0.54 12.63 19.12
CA LEU A 19 0.74 12.34 18.46
C LEU A 19 1.06 13.44 17.42
N SER A 20 2.28 13.97 17.50
CA SER A 20 2.81 14.97 16.56
C SER A 20 4.25 14.64 16.11
N SER A 21 4.87 15.57 15.39
CA SER A 21 6.26 15.44 14.93
C SER A 21 7.26 15.49 16.08
N ARG A 22 8.48 14.95 15.87
CA ARG A 22 9.57 15.02 16.86
C ARG A 22 9.89 16.46 17.26
N LYS A 23 9.81 17.40 16.31
CA LYS A 23 9.98 18.84 16.56
C LYS A 23 9.06 19.36 17.66
N ASN A 24 7.81 18.88 17.70
CA ASN A 24 6.81 19.36 18.65
C ASN A 24 6.82 18.62 19.99
N MET A 25 7.52 17.49 20.11
CA MET A 25 7.53 16.65 21.32
C MET A 25 8.93 16.43 21.92
N CYS A 26 10.00 16.92 21.27
CA CYS A 26 11.36 16.76 21.75
C CYS A 26 11.63 17.62 23.00
N VAL A 27 12.22 17.00 24.03
CA VAL A 27 12.66 17.66 25.28
C VAL A 27 14.18 17.73 25.43
N HIS A 28 14.94 17.17 24.48
CA HIS A 28 16.39 17.22 24.52
C HIS A 28 16.89 18.66 24.33
N PRO A 29 17.76 19.19 25.22
CA PRO A 29 18.09 20.62 25.28
C PRO A 29 18.80 21.16 24.03
N GLU A 30 19.53 20.31 23.30
CA GLU A 30 20.23 20.71 22.07
C GLU A 30 19.39 20.52 20.80
N VAL A 31 18.52 19.51 20.79
CA VAL A 31 17.74 19.14 19.60
C VAL A 31 16.44 19.94 19.54
N SER A 32 15.83 20.23 20.70
CA SER A 32 14.60 21.04 20.78
C SER A 32 14.76 22.50 20.32
N LYS A 33 16.00 23.01 20.26
CA LYS A 33 16.30 24.38 19.79
C LYS A 33 16.25 24.53 18.27
N GLU A 34 16.26 23.43 17.53
CA GLU A 34 16.27 23.43 16.07
C GLU A 34 14.92 23.87 15.49
N ARG A 35 14.96 24.74 14.49
CA ARG A 35 13.73 25.28 13.86
C ARG A 35 13.17 24.37 12.77
N GLU A 36 14.02 23.61 12.09
CA GLU A 36 13.63 22.74 10.98
C GLU A 36 13.39 21.30 11.45
N GLY A 37 12.28 20.70 11.04
CA GLY A 37 11.93 19.33 11.40
C GLY A 37 12.96 18.29 10.93
N LYS A 38 13.51 18.46 9.72
CA LYS A 38 14.54 17.55 9.19
C LYS A 38 15.85 17.58 10.00
N SER A 39 16.23 18.75 10.50
CA SER A 39 17.40 18.90 11.38
C SER A 39 17.15 18.17 12.72
N VAL A 40 15.96 18.36 13.30
CA VAL A 40 15.54 17.65 14.52
C VAL A 40 15.61 16.13 14.33
N ASP A 41 15.06 15.63 13.23
CA ASP A 41 15.03 14.20 12.93
C ASP A 41 16.44 13.62 12.76
N GLY A 42 17.31 14.32 12.04
CA GLY A 42 18.71 13.94 11.82
C GLY A 42 19.53 13.90 13.12
N LYS A 43 19.43 14.94 13.96
CA LYS A 43 20.11 14.97 15.26
C LYS A 43 19.56 13.92 16.24
N CYS A 44 18.24 13.74 16.26
CA CYS A 44 17.63 12.68 17.06
C CYS A 44 18.16 11.31 16.64
N PHE A 45 18.19 11.03 15.32
CA PHE A 45 18.74 9.79 14.81
C PHE A 45 20.22 9.61 15.18
N GLY A 46 21.02 10.67 15.09
CA GLY A 46 22.42 10.68 15.52
C GLY A 46 22.64 10.47 17.02
N LEU A 47 21.61 10.45 17.85
CA LEU A 47 21.71 10.15 19.29
C LEU A 47 21.01 8.86 19.70
N THR A 48 20.09 8.35 18.86
CA THR A 48 19.28 7.16 19.17
C THR A 48 19.56 5.96 18.28
N ALA A 49 20.42 6.10 17.25
CA ALA A 49 20.74 4.99 16.35
C ALA A 49 21.47 3.86 17.09
N SER A 50 21.12 2.61 16.78
CA SER A 50 21.63 1.43 17.49
C SER A 50 23.15 1.36 17.50
N TYR A 51 23.81 1.62 16.35
CA TYR A 51 25.28 1.60 16.25
C TYR A 51 25.97 2.66 17.11
N ILE A 52 25.27 3.73 17.51
CA ILE A 52 25.81 4.77 18.39
C ILE A 52 25.66 4.32 19.84
N ARG A 53 24.52 3.69 20.17
CA ARG A 53 24.24 3.10 21.48
C ARG A 53 25.20 1.95 21.78
N ASP A 54 25.42 1.04 20.83
CA ASP A 54 26.37 -0.07 20.97
C ASP A 54 27.81 0.42 21.21
N LYS A 55 28.18 1.55 20.56
CA LYS A 55 29.48 2.18 20.80
C LYS A 55 29.55 2.88 22.15
N HIS A 56 28.46 3.47 22.62
CA HIS A 56 28.37 4.10 23.94
C HIS A 56 28.54 3.08 25.08
N GLU A 57 28.09 1.83 24.89
CA GLU A 57 28.33 0.74 25.86
C GLU A 57 29.83 0.41 26.02
N VAL A 58 30.62 0.58 24.97
CA VAL A 58 32.07 0.33 24.96
C VAL A 58 32.86 1.59 25.35
N ASP A 59 32.38 2.76 24.95
CA ASP A 59 33.01 4.06 25.19
C ASP A 59 31.97 5.09 25.69
N PRO A 60 31.94 5.36 27.02
CA PRO A 60 30.99 6.30 27.62
C PRO A 60 31.13 7.75 27.17
N GLU A 61 32.20 8.13 26.47
CA GLU A 61 32.38 9.50 25.96
C GLU A 61 31.46 9.84 24.78
N ILE A 62 30.93 8.82 24.09
CA ILE A 62 30.04 9.02 22.94
C ILE A 62 28.65 9.49 23.42
N PRO A 63 28.11 10.62 22.96
CA PRO A 63 26.85 11.14 23.45
C PRO A 63 25.65 10.33 22.96
N VAL A 64 24.75 9.98 23.88
CA VAL A 64 23.44 9.35 23.60
C VAL A 64 22.30 10.16 24.19
N CYS A 65 21.08 9.93 23.70
CA CYS A 65 19.90 10.62 24.23
C CYS A 65 19.43 10.00 25.55
N GLN A 66 19.72 10.66 26.68
CA GLN A 66 19.33 10.21 28.02
C GLN A 66 17.82 9.88 28.14
N TYR A 67 16.95 10.67 27.50
CA TYR A 67 15.50 10.48 27.56
C TYR A 67 15.06 9.22 26.80
N TYR A 68 15.75 8.87 25.73
CA TYR A 68 15.47 7.65 24.97
C TYR A 68 15.97 6.42 25.74
N GLU A 69 17.16 6.48 26.33
CA GLU A 69 17.69 5.39 27.15
C GLU A 69 16.79 5.11 28.37
N GLY A 70 16.36 6.16 29.09
CA GLY A 70 15.43 6.03 30.20
C GLY A 70 14.10 5.37 29.79
N PHE A 71 13.56 5.75 28.63
CA PHE A 71 12.37 5.10 28.08
C PHE A 71 12.64 3.64 27.65
N SER A 72 13.82 3.33 27.12
CA SER A 72 14.17 1.98 26.67
C SER A 72 14.27 0.98 27.83
N ILE A 73 14.79 1.43 28.97
CA ILE A 73 15.00 0.62 30.17
C ILE A 73 13.69 0.42 30.94
N GLU A 74 12.97 1.51 31.26
CA GLU A 74 11.81 1.45 32.16
C GLU A 74 10.47 1.63 31.44
N GLY A 75 10.45 2.46 30.40
CA GLY A 75 9.22 2.90 29.75
C GLY A 75 8.51 1.84 28.91
N LYS A 76 9.18 0.72 28.58
CA LYS A 76 8.56 -0.43 27.90
C LYS A 76 7.76 -1.35 28.85
N GLU A 77 8.13 -1.38 30.12
CA GLU A 77 7.46 -2.25 31.11
C GLU A 77 6.29 -1.54 31.80
N MET A 78 6.31 -0.20 31.83
CA MET A 78 5.35 0.62 32.55
C MET A 78 4.44 1.40 31.60
N LYS A 79 3.12 1.16 31.70
CA LYS A 79 2.11 1.92 30.96
C LYS A 79 1.94 3.32 31.53
N ILE A 80 1.61 4.29 30.67
CA ILE A 80 1.19 5.61 31.16
C ILE A 80 -0.14 5.46 31.93
N PRO A 81 -0.34 6.21 33.03
CA PRO A 81 -1.60 6.20 33.77
C PRO A 81 -2.79 6.57 32.89
N ASP A 82 -4.00 6.13 33.26
CA ASP A 82 -5.21 6.52 32.54
C ASP A 82 -5.43 8.03 32.64
N GLY A 83 -5.65 8.69 31.49
CA GLY A 83 -5.78 10.14 31.40
C GLY A 83 -5.77 10.65 29.97
N ILE A 84 -6.12 11.92 29.80
CA ILE A 84 -6.05 12.62 28.51
C ILE A 84 -4.75 13.43 28.51
N TYR A 85 -3.86 13.10 27.58
CA TYR A 85 -2.55 13.71 27.47
C TYR A 85 -2.45 14.62 26.25
N SER A 86 -2.31 15.92 26.49
CA SER A 86 -1.93 16.87 25.45
C SER A 86 -0.43 16.81 25.13
N LEU A 87 0.01 17.53 24.09
CA LEU A 87 1.42 17.58 23.71
C LEU A 87 2.31 18.14 24.83
N ASP A 88 1.81 19.09 25.61
CA ASP A 88 2.59 19.71 26.68
C ASP A 88 2.57 18.85 27.95
N ASP A 89 1.45 18.17 28.24
CA ASP A 89 1.37 17.18 29.33
C ASP A 89 2.36 16.03 29.10
N LEU A 90 2.47 15.53 27.86
CA LEU A 90 3.43 14.48 27.51
C LEU A 90 4.88 14.94 27.67
N LYS A 91 5.19 16.20 27.35
CA LYS A 91 6.53 16.76 27.56
C LYS A 91 6.84 16.87 29.05
N GLU A 92 5.88 17.35 29.84
CA GLU A 92 6.07 17.50 31.27
C GLU A 92 6.24 16.13 31.95
N PHE A 93 5.40 15.17 31.59
CA PHE A 93 5.51 13.78 32.02
C PHE A 93 6.88 13.17 31.66
N GLY A 94 7.31 13.34 30.40
CA GLY A 94 8.62 12.86 29.96
C GLY A 94 9.79 13.55 30.67
N ARG A 95 9.69 14.84 31.03
CA ARG A 95 10.70 15.54 31.83
C ARG A 95 10.75 15.02 33.27
N GLN A 96 9.60 14.77 33.89
CA GLN A 96 9.53 14.27 35.27
C GLN A 96 10.06 12.84 35.39
N ARG A 97 9.75 11.97 34.42
CA ARG A 97 10.16 10.55 34.38
C ARG A 97 11.48 10.30 33.66
N ASN A 98 12.08 11.34 33.07
CA ASN A 98 13.25 11.23 32.19
C ASN A 98 13.03 10.27 31.00
N TRP A 99 11.84 10.30 30.42
CA TRP A 99 11.45 9.50 29.25
C TRP A 99 11.25 10.39 28.03
N CYS A 100 11.54 9.86 26.84
CA CYS A 100 11.34 10.59 25.59
C CYS A 100 9.84 10.66 25.25
N PRO A 101 9.21 11.85 25.28
CA PRO A 101 7.77 11.98 25.07
C PRO A 101 7.31 11.42 23.72
N TYR A 102 8.14 11.57 22.69
CA TYR A 102 7.83 11.06 21.35
C TYR A 102 7.73 9.54 21.31
N PHE A 103 8.69 8.83 21.91
CA PHE A 103 8.67 7.37 21.92
C PHE A 103 7.66 6.82 22.93
N THR A 104 7.44 7.50 24.06
CA THR A 104 6.38 7.17 25.01
C THR A 104 5.01 7.28 24.36
N ALA A 105 4.71 8.39 23.69
CA ALA A 105 3.45 8.58 22.97
C ALA A 105 3.27 7.50 21.90
N ARG A 106 4.31 7.23 21.11
CA ARG A 106 4.26 6.21 20.07
C ARG A 106 3.96 4.81 20.63
N TYR A 107 4.62 4.41 21.70
CA TYR A 107 4.34 3.13 22.37
C TYR A 107 2.94 3.09 22.99
N ALA A 108 2.45 4.23 23.49
CA ALA A 108 1.12 4.35 24.07
C ALA A 108 -0.02 4.20 23.05
N ILE A 109 0.22 4.41 21.75
CA ILE A 109 -0.79 4.24 20.69
C ILE A 109 -1.42 2.86 20.73
N VAL A 110 -0.63 1.81 21.00
CA VAL A 110 -1.07 0.40 20.99
C VAL A 110 -2.19 0.13 22.00
N TYR A 111 -2.21 0.84 23.12
CA TYR A 111 -3.17 0.63 24.21
C TYR A 111 -4.04 1.86 24.53
N SER A 112 -3.93 2.93 23.75
CA SER A 112 -4.77 4.12 23.89
C SER A 112 -6.12 3.91 23.21
N GLN A 113 -7.20 4.39 23.83
CA GLN A 113 -8.54 4.29 23.28
C GLN A 113 -8.84 5.42 22.28
N ILE A 114 -8.26 6.59 22.50
CA ILE A 114 -8.42 7.76 21.63
C ILE A 114 -7.04 8.25 21.22
N VAL A 115 -6.79 8.33 19.93
CA VAL A 115 -5.53 8.85 19.38
C VAL A 115 -5.84 9.95 18.37
N VAL A 116 -5.21 11.12 18.55
CA VAL A 116 -5.36 12.27 17.65
C VAL A 116 -4.01 12.56 16.99
N TYR A 117 -3.97 12.49 15.66
CA TYR A 117 -2.79 12.86 14.85
C TYR A 117 -3.19 13.40 13.48
N SER A 118 -2.20 13.94 12.75
CA SER A 118 -2.37 14.51 11.41
C SER A 118 -2.54 13.44 10.32
N TYR A 119 -3.23 13.79 9.22
CA TYR A 119 -3.46 12.91 8.07
C TYR A 119 -2.20 12.20 7.54
N HIS A 120 -1.05 12.87 7.57
CA HIS A 120 0.21 12.30 7.07
C HIS A 120 0.61 11.01 7.79
N TYR A 121 0.21 10.81 9.05
CA TYR A 121 0.52 9.57 9.79
C TYR A 121 -0.30 8.36 9.34
N LEU A 122 -1.43 8.60 8.65
CA LEU A 122 -2.32 7.55 8.14
C LEU A 122 -2.19 7.36 6.63
N LEU A 123 -2.00 8.44 5.87
CA LEU A 123 -2.03 8.43 4.41
C LEU A 123 -0.64 8.34 3.75
N ASP A 124 0.42 8.80 4.42
CA ASP A 124 1.78 8.63 3.87
C ASP A 124 2.23 7.18 4.07
N PRO A 125 2.44 6.40 3.00
CA PRO A 125 2.80 4.99 3.12
C PRO A 125 4.09 4.78 3.91
N LYS A 126 5.03 5.73 3.90
CA LYS A 126 6.31 5.63 4.63
C LYS A 126 6.11 5.71 6.14
N ILE A 127 5.11 6.47 6.59
CA ILE A 127 4.84 6.72 8.01
C ILE A 127 3.74 5.78 8.51
N ALA A 128 2.72 5.53 7.70
CA ALA A 128 1.59 4.69 8.02
C ALA A 128 2.01 3.24 8.30
N GLU A 129 2.95 2.68 7.53
CA GLU A 129 3.47 1.34 7.79
C GLU A 129 4.12 1.20 9.18
N VAL A 130 4.66 2.30 9.69
CA VAL A 130 5.45 2.36 10.92
C VAL A 130 4.61 2.71 12.15
N VAL A 131 3.47 3.39 11.97
CA VAL A 131 2.60 3.86 13.07
C VAL A 131 1.20 3.23 13.04
N SER A 132 0.61 3.08 11.86
CA SER A 132 -0.76 2.55 11.72
C SER A 132 -0.81 1.02 11.75
N LYS A 133 0.31 0.33 11.50
CA LYS A 133 0.41 -1.13 11.65
C LYS A 133 0.21 -1.59 13.11
N GLU A 134 0.52 -0.73 14.08
CA GLU A 134 0.35 -1.06 15.51
C GLU A 134 -1.10 -0.90 15.99
N MET A 135 -1.99 -0.33 15.18
CA MET A 135 -3.39 -0.09 15.56
C MET A 135 -4.26 -1.30 15.26
N ASN A 136 -5.28 -1.50 16.10
CA ASN A 136 -6.22 -2.60 15.91
C ASN A 136 -7.09 -2.37 14.66
N LYS A 137 -7.39 -3.44 13.91
CA LYS A 137 -8.22 -3.36 12.68
C LYS A 137 -9.67 -2.95 12.97
N GLU A 138 -10.12 -3.14 14.21
CA GLU A 138 -11.45 -2.77 14.69
C GLU A 138 -11.53 -1.30 15.16
N SER A 139 -10.67 -0.43 14.63
CA SER A 139 -10.64 0.99 15.00
C SER A 139 -11.60 1.83 14.14
N VAL A 140 -12.26 2.81 14.77
CA VAL A 140 -13.06 3.81 14.07
C VAL A 140 -12.18 5.01 13.73
N ILE A 141 -12.05 5.32 12.44
CA ILE A 141 -11.27 6.47 11.96
C ILE A 141 -12.21 7.62 11.68
N ILE A 142 -11.94 8.77 12.29
CA ILE A 142 -12.69 10.01 12.08
C ILE A 142 -11.77 11.00 11.37
N PHE A 143 -12.09 11.33 10.12
CA PHE A 143 -11.47 12.45 9.42
C PHE A 143 -12.22 13.72 9.78
N ASP A 144 -11.62 14.54 10.63
CA ASP A 144 -12.04 15.93 10.81
C ASP A 144 -11.63 16.74 9.58
N GLU A 145 -12.37 17.78 9.18
CA GLU A 145 -12.02 18.71 8.07
C GLU A 145 -11.55 18.06 6.75
N ALA A 146 -12.18 16.95 6.34
CA ALA A 146 -11.73 16.08 5.24
C ALA A 146 -11.75 16.67 3.81
N HIS A 147 -11.97 17.98 3.65
CA HIS A 147 -12.07 18.63 2.34
C HIS A 147 -10.73 18.70 1.58
N ASN A 148 -9.59 18.54 2.25
CA ASN A 148 -8.25 18.58 1.65
C ASN A 148 -7.58 17.20 1.49
N ILE A 149 -8.33 16.11 1.69
CA ILE A 149 -7.75 14.76 1.74
C ILE A 149 -7.13 14.34 0.41
N ASP A 150 -7.70 14.79 -0.71
CA ASP A 150 -7.21 14.56 -2.07
C ASP A 150 -5.81 15.16 -2.29
N ASN A 151 -5.63 16.41 -1.90
CA ASN A 151 -4.37 17.13 -2.00
C ASN A 151 -3.29 16.46 -1.14
N VAL A 152 -3.65 16.01 0.07
CA VAL A 152 -2.73 15.29 0.96
C VAL A 152 -2.28 13.96 0.33
N CYS A 153 -3.20 13.19 -0.26
CA CYS A 153 -2.87 11.95 -0.95
C CYS A 153 -1.94 12.19 -2.15
N ILE A 154 -2.23 13.22 -2.96
CA ILE A 154 -1.40 13.58 -4.12
C ILE A 154 0.00 13.97 -3.66
N ASP A 155 0.12 14.82 -2.64
CA ASP A 155 1.41 15.29 -2.13
C ASP A 155 2.22 14.16 -1.48
N SER A 156 1.60 13.23 -0.76
CA SER A 156 2.29 12.10 -0.13
C SER A 156 2.89 11.11 -1.14
N MET A 157 2.31 10.99 -2.35
CA MET A 157 2.85 10.13 -3.42
C MET A 157 3.72 10.90 -4.44
N SER A 158 3.67 12.22 -4.45
CA SER A 158 4.38 13.05 -5.42
C SER A 158 5.80 13.40 -4.96
N VAL A 159 6.77 13.25 -5.86
CA VAL A 159 8.15 13.69 -5.64
C VAL A 159 8.54 14.71 -6.70
N LYS A 160 8.94 15.91 -6.26
CA LYS A 160 9.40 16.98 -7.16
C LYS A 160 10.92 17.01 -7.19
N ILE A 161 11.51 16.65 -8.33
CA ILE A 161 12.95 16.70 -8.58
C ILE A 161 13.26 17.99 -9.32
N ASN A 162 14.15 18.82 -8.77
CA ASN A 162 14.61 20.05 -9.41
C ASN A 162 16.14 20.03 -9.57
N LYS A 163 16.68 20.96 -10.36
CA LYS A 163 18.12 21.04 -10.62
C LYS A 163 18.95 21.14 -9.33
N ARG A 164 18.47 21.89 -8.33
CA ARG A 164 19.15 22.03 -7.02
C ARG A 164 19.23 20.71 -6.26
N VAL A 165 18.17 19.89 -6.32
CA VAL A 165 18.17 18.54 -5.73
C VAL A 165 19.21 17.68 -6.43
N ILE A 166 19.28 17.72 -7.76
CA ILE A 166 20.29 16.96 -8.53
C ILE A 166 21.71 17.41 -8.16
N GLU A 167 21.99 18.71 -8.15
CA GLU A 167 23.29 19.26 -7.77
C GLU A 167 23.71 18.85 -6.35
N ARG A 168 22.77 18.91 -5.38
CA ARG A 168 23.00 18.42 -4.01
C ARG A 168 23.25 16.92 -3.96
N SER A 169 22.50 16.12 -4.72
CA SER A 169 22.71 14.68 -4.79
C SER A 169 24.08 14.33 -5.39
N THR A 170 24.54 15.05 -6.42
CA THR A 170 25.88 14.86 -6.99
C THR A 170 26.96 15.19 -5.97
N ALA A 171 26.81 16.30 -5.22
CA ALA A 171 27.74 16.64 -4.15
C ALA A 171 27.77 15.57 -3.05
N ALA A 172 26.61 15.08 -2.62
CA ALA A 172 26.49 14.02 -1.61
C ALA A 172 27.09 12.68 -2.10
N LEU A 173 26.96 12.35 -3.39
CA LEU A 173 27.59 11.16 -3.98
C LEU A 173 29.12 11.26 -3.97
N ASN A 174 29.68 12.43 -4.27
CA ASN A 174 31.12 12.65 -4.21
C ASN A 174 31.66 12.54 -2.77
N GLU A 175 30.91 13.05 -1.80
CA GLU A 175 31.24 12.93 -0.37
C GLU A 175 31.16 11.47 0.11
N LEU A 176 30.11 10.75 -0.30
CA LEU A 176 29.96 9.33 -0.02
C LEU A 176 31.10 8.52 -0.65
N GLN A 177 31.46 8.79 -1.91
CA GLN A 177 32.59 8.14 -2.59
C GLN A 177 33.91 8.38 -1.86
N THR A 178 34.15 9.62 -1.41
CA THR A 178 35.34 9.96 -0.61
C THR A 178 35.35 9.21 0.73
N THR A 179 34.19 9.12 1.38
CA THR A 179 34.05 8.42 2.67
C THR A 179 34.25 6.91 2.50
N VAL A 180 33.68 6.31 1.46
CA VAL A 180 33.89 4.90 1.10
C VAL A 180 35.34 4.62 0.78
N GLN A 181 36.03 5.52 0.05
CA GLN A 181 37.45 5.37 -0.23
C GLN A 181 38.29 5.43 1.05
N LYS A 182 38.03 6.41 1.94
CA LYS A 182 38.67 6.48 3.25
C LYS A 182 38.42 5.24 4.11
N MET A 183 37.21 4.68 4.08
CA MET A 183 36.88 3.43 4.79
C MET A 183 37.58 2.21 4.19
N ARG A 184 37.70 2.14 2.85
CA ARG A 184 38.49 1.11 2.15
C ARG A 184 39.96 1.15 2.54
N ASP A 185 40.52 2.36 2.64
CA ASP A 185 41.93 2.57 3.00
C ASP A 185 42.19 2.33 4.50
N ALA A 186 41.18 2.52 5.36
CA ALA A 186 41.32 2.45 6.82
C ALA A 186 41.13 1.06 7.43
N ASP A 187 40.44 0.10 6.79
CA ASP A 187 40.44 -1.33 7.15
C ASP A 187 39.55 -2.14 6.18
N ILE A 188 40.15 -2.87 5.24
CA ILE A 188 39.43 -3.81 4.34
C ILE A 188 38.67 -4.87 5.15
N ASN A 189 39.25 -5.30 6.28
CA ASN A 189 38.63 -6.30 7.16
C ASN A 189 37.43 -5.74 7.92
N LYS A 190 37.50 -4.48 8.38
CA LYS A 190 36.40 -3.82 9.07
C LYS A 190 35.28 -3.45 8.09
N LEU A 191 35.61 -3.13 6.84
CA LEU A 191 34.62 -2.95 5.78
C LEU A 191 33.92 -4.26 5.42
N ASN A 192 34.67 -5.37 5.33
CA ASN A 192 34.08 -6.69 5.12
C ASN A 192 33.26 -7.14 6.33
N GLU A 193 33.71 -6.88 7.57
CA GLU A 193 32.95 -7.16 8.79
C GLU A 193 31.70 -6.28 8.92
N GLU A 194 31.76 -5.00 8.55
CA GLU A 194 30.60 -4.10 8.54
C GLU A 194 29.66 -4.41 7.37
N TYR A 195 30.18 -4.82 6.21
CA TYR A 195 29.36 -5.34 5.11
C TYR A 195 28.66 -6.64 5.52
N GLN A 196 29.39 -7.57 6.14
CA GLN A 196 28.84 -8.80 6.72
C GLN A 196 27.85 -8.49 7.84
N ARG A 197 28.11 -7.52 8.73
CA ARG A 197 27.15 -7.05 9.75
C ARG A 197 25.96 -6.33 9.15
N MET A 198 26.10 -5.63 8.03
CA MET A 198 25.00 -4.94 7.36
C MET A 198 24.13 -5.96 6.64
N VAL A 199 24.73 -6.98 6.02
CA VAL A 199 24.04 -8.12 5.42
C VAL A 199 23.35 -8.97 6.49
N GLN A 200 24.05 -9.29 7.58
CA GLN A 200 23.50 -10.00 8.73
C GLN A 200 22.45 -9.15 9.42
N GLY A 201 22.65 -7.83 9.50
CA GLY A 201 21.70 -6.85 10.03
C GLY A 201 20.48 -6.67 9.15
N LEU A 202 20.57 -6.89 7.83
CA LEU A 202 19.43 -6.94 6.91
C LEU A 202 18.67 -8.27 7.02
N LYS A 203 19.39 -9.39 7.22
CA LYS A 203 18.80 -10.71 7.56
C LYS A 203 18.10 -10.65 8.93
N ASP A 204 18.74 -10.03 9.91
CA ASP A 204 18.23 -9.82 11.26
C ASP A 204 17.14 -8.75 11.29
N ALA A 205 17.18 -7.70 10.46
CA ALA A 205 16.10 -6.72 10.34
C ALA A 205 14.85 -7.35 9.74
N ARG A 206 14.97 -8.45 8.99
CA ARG A 206 13.84 -9.25 8.54
C ARG A 206 13.26 -10.13 9.66
N ILE A 207 14.08 -10.56 10.62
CA ILE A 207 13.65 -11.32 11.82
C ILE A 207 13.17 -10.36 12.94
N ARG A 208 13.81 -9.20 13.07
CA ARG A 208 13.49 -8.08 13.96
C ARG A 208 12.35 -7.22 13.43
N ALA A 209 11.99 -7.26 12.14
CA ALA A 209 10.75 -6.63 11.66
C ALA A 209 9.49 -7.22 12.33
N ASP A 210 9.59 -8.44 12.87
CA ASP A 210 8.54 -9.07 13.69
C ASP A 210 8.62 -8.71 15.20
N THR A 211 9.72 -8.13 15.69
CA THR A 211 9.93 -7.83 17.13
C THR A 211 10.33 -6.38 17.47
N ASP A 212 10.76 -5.58 16.49
CA ASP A 212 11.40 -4.27 16.64
C ASP A 212 10.75 -3.30 15.62
N MET A 213 9.46 -3.04 15.85
CA MET A 213 8.57 -2.24 14.98
C MET A 213 8.89 -0.73 14.97
N VAL A 214 9.90 -0.29 15.73
CA VAL A 214 10.02 1.11 16.14
C VAL A 214 10.96 1.96 15.26
N LEU A 215 11.86 1.40 14.45
CA LEU A 215 12.93 2.20 13.80
C LEU A 215 13.29 1.87 12.34
N ALA A 216 12.54 1.02 11.63
CA ALA A 216 12.89 0.68 10.25
C ALA A 216 12.57 1.80 9.23
N ASN A 217 13.55 2.12 8.39
CA ASN A 217 13.40 2.94 7.18
C ASN A 217 12.99 2.02 6.01
N PRO A 218 11.87 2.26 5.31
CA PRO A 218 11.25 1.26 4.44
C PRO A 218 11.70 1.45 2.98
N ILE A 219 12.93 1.08 2.62
CA ILE A 219 13.33 1.13 1.19
C ILE A 219 14.30 0.00 0.86
N LEU A 220 13.81 -1.23 0.73
CA LEU A 220 14.45 -2.20 -0.18
C LEU A 220 13.44 -3.23 -0.70
N PRO A 221 13.25 -3.33 -2.04
CA PRO A 221 12.39 -4.33 -2.68
C PRO A 221 12.88 -5.77 -2.40
N LYS A 222 11.93 -6.68 -2.17
CA LYS A 222 12.16 -8.07 -1.76
C LYS A 222 12.92 -8.91 -2.79
N ASP A 223 12.97 -8.47 -4.04
CA ASP A 223 13.55 -9.22 -5.16
C ASP A 223 15.07 -9.15 -5.19
N ILE A 224 15.66 -8.00 -4.83
CA ILE A 224 17.12 -7.80 -4.77
C ILE A 224 17.75 -8.62 -3.63
N LEU A 225 17.00 -8.82 -2.54
CA LEU A 225 17.46 -9.57 -1.36
C LEU A 225 17.60 -11.08 -1.61
N LYS A 226 16.80 -11.65 -2.52
CA LYS A 226 16.90 -13.07 -2.89
C LYS A 226 18.14 -13.36 -3.73
N GLU A 227 18.49 -12.45 -4.63
CA GLU A 227 19.64 -12.56 -5.54
C GLU A 227 20.98 -12.50 -4.77
N LEU A 228 21.03 -11.67 -3.72
CA LEU A 228 22.19 -11.58 -2.85
C LEU A 228 22.37 -12.83 -1.98
N GLN A 229 21.28 -13.44 -1.49
CA GLN A 229 21.35 -14.68 -0.68
C GLN A 229 22.03 -15.84 -1.43
N THR A 230 21.74 -16.01 -2.72
CA THR A 230 22.34 -17.08 -3.53
C THR A 230 23.86 -16.92 -3.72
N GLN A 231 24.36 -15.68 -3.70
CA GLN A 231 25.81 -15.42 -3.83
C GLN A 231 26.57 -15.62 -2.51
N PHE A 232 25.89 -15.56 -1.36
CA PHE A 232 26.51 -15.80 -0.05
C PHE A 232 26.79 -17.28 0.20
N ASP A 233 25.86 -18.16 -0.19
CA ASP A 233 25.98 -19.60 0.02
C ASP A 233 27.16 -20.21 -0.79
N GLU A 234 27.55 -19.58 -1.90
CA GLU A 234 28.71 -20.00 -2.72
C GLU A 234 30.07 -19.60 -2.11
N ILE A 235 30.11 -18.50 -1.34
CA ILE A 235 31.35 -17.96 -0.75
C ILE A 235 31.63 -18.60 0.62
N GLU A 236 30.59 -18.99 1.35
CA GLU A 236 30.73 -19.65 2.66
C GLU A 236 31.35 -21.07 2.55
N GLY A 237 31.28 -21.69 1.37
CA GLY A 237 31.90 -22.99 1.08
C GLY A 237 33.44 -22.95 0.87
N SER A 238 34.07 -21.77 0.81
CA SER A 238 35.46 -21.64 0.36
C SER A 238 36.50 -21.27 1.42
N LEU A 239 36.14 -21.08 2.70
CA LEU A 239 37.10 -20.63 3.73
C LEU A 239 37.09 -21.51 4.98
N THR A 240 38.00 -22.49 4.99
CA THR A 240 38.52 -23.14 6.21
C THR A 240 40.01 -22.88 6.30
N LEU A 241 40.51 -22.41 7.45
CA LEU A 241 41.56 -23.06 8.26
C LEU A 241 42.15 -22.15 9.38
N ASP A 242 42.41 -22.82 10.51
CA ASP A 242 43.58 -22.78 11.41
C ASP A 242 43.90 -21.65 12.43
N SER A 243 43.60 -22.02 13.68
CA SER A 243 44.43 -22.12 14.91
C SER A 243 45.66 -21.21 15.13
N LYS A 244 45.54 -20.30 16.12
CA LYS A 244 46.61 -19.95 17.11
C LYS A 244 46.14 -18.96 18.18
N HIS A 245 45.51 -19.36 19.29
CA HIS A 245 45.36 -18.47 20.49
C HIS A 245 45.15 -19.23 21.82
N SER A 246 46.11 -20.04 22.27
CA SER A 246 45.98 -20.93 23.45
C SER A 246 45.68 -20.24 24.81
N SER A 247 45.95 -18.95 25.00
CA SER A 247 45.67 -18.25 26.27
C SER A 247 44.33 -17.50 26.31
N ARG A 248 43.88 -16.92 25.19
CA ARG A 248 42.53 -16.34 25.05
C ARG A 248 41.46 -17.42 24.99
N ILE A 249 41.80 -18.60 24.44
CA ILE A 249 40.92 -19.76 24.35
C ILE A 249 40.49 -20.24 25.74
N LYS A 250 41.31 -20.16 26.80
CA LYS A 250 40.90 -20.61 28.14
C LYS A 250 39.87 -19.69 28.82
N SER A 251 40.07 -18.38 28.74
CA SER A 251 39.07 -17.40 29.23
C SER A 251 37.82 -17.42 28.37
N ALA A 252 37.97 -17.50 27.04
CA ALA A 252 36.86 -17.64 26.12
C ALA A 252 36.15 -19.00 26.25
N LEU A 253 36.85 -20.08 26.64
CA LEU A 253 36.22 -21.37 26.96
C LEU A 253 35.42 -21.27 28.25
N ALA A 254 35.93 -20.61 29.29
CA ALA A 254 35.19 -20.46 30.54
C ALA A 254 33.91 -19.63 30.34
N SER A 255 34.02 -18.51 29.61
CA SER A 255 32.84 -17.72 29.22
C SER A 255 31.93 -18.47 28.24
N ARG A 256 32.47 -19.28 27.32
CA ARG A 256 31.68 -20.16 26.45
C ARG A 256 30.99 -21.26 27.24
N ILE A 257 31.62 -21.89 28.22
CA ILE A 257 31.02 -22.94 29.05
C ILE A 257 29.85 -22.35 29.82
N HIS A 258 30.03 -21.18 30.44
CA HIS A 258 28.94 -20.48 31.12
C HIS A 258 27.82 -20.06 30.15
N ALA A 259 28.17 -19.54 28.97
CA ALA A 259 27.19 -19.24 27.94
C ALA A 259 26.49 -20.51 27.42
N THR A 260 27.18 -21.65 27.36
CA THR A 260 26.60 -22.94 26.93
C THR A 260 25.66 -23.46 28.00
N GLU A 261 25.98 -23.33 29.29
CA GLU A 261 25.09 -23.67 30.40
C GLU A 261 23.84 -22.76 30.46
N CYS A 262 24.00 -21.46 30.19
CA CYS A 262 22.85 -20.55 30.06
C CYS A 262 22.00 -20.89 28.83
N VAL A 263 22.63 -21.22 27.71
CA VAL A 263 21.93 -21.66 26.49
C VAL A 263 21.22 -23.00 26.73
N ASP A 264 21.83 -23.94 27.44
CA ASP A 264 21.22 -25.23 27.79
C ASP A 264 20.01 -25.04 28.72
N PHE A 265 20.08 -24.11 29.67
CA PHE A 265 18.95 -23.76 30.53
C PHE A 265 17.79 -23.13 29.75
N GLU A 266 18.09 -22.23 28.81
CA GLU A 266 17.07 -21.64 27.94
C GLU A 266 16.53 -22.64 26.91
N ILE A 267 17.36 -23.57 26.39
CA ILE A 267 16.93 -24.69 25.55
C ILE A 267 15.95 -25.58 26.32
N GLU A 268 16.20 -25.86 27.60
CA GLU A 268 15.31 -26.69 28.40
C GLU A 268 13.97 -25.98 28.70
N LYS A 269 13.98 -24.66 28.93
CA LYS A 269 12.75 -23.87 28.97
C LYS A 269 11.99 -23.88 27.64
N ILE A 270 12.70 -23.75 26.52
CA ILE A 270 12.11 -23.81 25.18
C ILE A 270 11.49 -25.19 24.95
N ARG A 271 12.14 -26.28 25.35
CA ARG A 271 11.57 -27.64 25.27
C ARG A 271 10.33 -27.82 26.12
N GLN A 272 10.32 -27.29 27.34
CA GLN A 272 9.11 -27.30 28.17
C GLN A 272 7.98 -26.46 27.56
N PHE A 273 8.31 -25.33 26.93
CA PHE A 273 7.35 -24.52 26.21
C PHE A 273 6.84 -25.24 24.95
N GLU A 274 7.71 -25.92 24.21
CA GLU A 274 7.39 -26.72 23.03
C GLU A 274 6.46 -27.86 23.39
N GLN A 275 6.67 -28.57 24.51
CA GLN A 275 5.73 -29.58 25.00
C GLN A 275 4.37 -29.00 25.36
N LYS A 276 4.33 -27.83 26.02
CA LYS A 276 3.06 -27.13 26.32
C LYS A 276 2.37 -26.65 25.06
N LEU A 277 3.13 -26.20 24.06
CA LEU A 277 2.61 -25.75 22.77
C LEU A 277 2.08 -26.94 21.97
N ALA A 278 2.80 -28.07 21.94
CA ALA A 278 2.38 -29.30 21.27
C ALA A 278 1.05 -29.83 21.83
N ASN A 279 0.87 -29.78 23.16
CA ASN A 279 -0.40 -30.15 23.78
C ASN A 279 -1.54 -29.20 23.38
N LYS A 280 -1.29 -27.90 23.33
CA LYS A 280 -2.28 -26.92 22.85
C LYS A 280 -2.57 -27.06 21.35
N ILE A 281 -1.58 -27.38 20.54
CA ILE A 281 -1.75 -27.64 19.11
C ILE A 281 -2.61 -28.89 18.90
N LEU A 282 -2.40 -29.96 19.67
CA LEU A 282 -3.24 -31.15 19.62
C LEU A 282 -4.70 -30.87 20.00
N GLU A 283 -4.92 -30.04 21.03
CA GLU A 283 -6.27 -29.57 21.39
C GLU A 283 -6.88 -28.72 20.26
N CYS A 284 -6.13 -27.76 19.70
CA CYS A 284 -6.59 -26.94 18.58
C CYS A 284 -6.88 -27.78 17.32
N ASP A 285 -6.07 -28.77 17.00
CA ASP A 285 -6.27 -29.66 15.85
C ASP A 285 -7.52 -30.51 16.00
N SER A 286 -7.88 -30.91 17.23
CA SER A 286 -9.13 -31.61 17.49
C SER A 286 -10.34 -30.72 17.18
N VAL A 287 -10.31 -29.47 17.62
CA VAL A 287 -11.36 -28.47 17.34
C VAL A 287 -11.42 -28.12 15.86
N ILE A 288 -10.27 -27.94 15.20
CA ILE A 288 -10.18 -27.67 13.76
C ILE A 288 -10.76 -28.83 12.95
N LYS A 289 -10.53 -30.09 13.34
CA LYS A 289 -11.12 -31.25 12.66
C LYS A 289 -12.64 -31.27 12.73
N GLU A 290 -13.23 -30.89 13.88
CA GLU A 290 -14.69 -30.79 14.01
C GLU A 290 -15.27 -29.61 13.25
N VAL A 291 -14.58 -28.46 13.24
CA VAL A 291 -15.06 -27.21 12.62
C VAL A 291 -14.81 -27.14 11.12
N SER A 292 -13.79 -27.84 10.59
CA SER A 292 -13.41 -27.87 9.17
C SER A 292 -14.57 -28.17 8.20
N PRO A 293 -15.40 -29.21 8.40
CA PRO A 293 -16.58 -29.44 7.56
C PRO A 293 -17.59 -28.29 7.61
N ASN A 294 -17.80 -27.65 8.77
CA ASN A 294 -18.70 -26.49 8.87
C ASN A 294 -18.13 -25.27 8.13
N LEU A 295 -16.81 -25.03 8.22
CA LEU A 295 -16.14 -23.96 7.47
C LEU A 295 -16.22 -24.17 5.96
N LYS A 296 -16.09 -25.42 5.49
CA LYS A 296 -16.28 -25.75 4.06
C LYS A 296 -17.71 -25.48 3.60
N ASN A 297 -18.71 -25.82 4.42
CA ASN A 297 -20.11 -25.50 4.12
C ASN A 297 -20.34 -23.99 4.05
N VAL A 298 -19.77 -23.22 4.98
CA VAL A 298 -19.85 -21.75 4.96
C VAL A 298 -19.19 -21.17 3.71
N GLN A 299 -18.01 -21.66 3.33
CA GLN A 299 -17.33 -21.25 2.09
C GLN A 299 -18.18 -21.55 0.85
N HIS A 300 -18.82 -22.73 0.79
CA HIS A 300 -19.70 -23.08 -0.32
C HIS A 300 -20.93 -22.17 -0.40
N LEU A 301 -21.55 -21.85 0.75
CA LEU A 301 -22.67 -20.92 0.82
C LEU A 301 -22.25 -19.49 0.40
N GLN A 302 -21.07 -19.03 0.81
CA GLN A 302 -20.52 -17.74 0.39
C GLN A 302 -20.30 -17.69 -1.13
N GLN A 303 -19.72 -18.75 -1.72
CA GLN A 303 -19.58 -18.86 -3.17
C GLN A 303 -20.93 -18.81 -3.90
N LEU A 304 -21.94 -19.49 -3.35
CA LEU A 304 -23.29 -19.47 -3.91
C LEU A 304 -23.94 -18.07 -3.84
N ILE A 305 -23.75 -17.36 -2.73
CA ILE A 305 -24.25 -15.98 -2.56
C ILE A 305 -23.62 -15.05 -3.60
N GLU A 306 -22.30 -15.10 -3.77
CA GLU A 306 -21.61 -14.26 -4.76
C GLU A 306 -22.02 -14.62 -6.19
N TYR A 307 -22.20 -15.90 -6.49
CA TYR A 307 -22.71 -16.35 -7.79
C TYR A 307 -24.11 -15.77 -8.08
N MET A 308 -25.03 -15.84 -7.11
CA MET A 308 -26.39 -15.29 -7.23
C MET A 308 -26.38 -13.76 -7.33
N ARG A 309 -25.46 -13.09 -6.65
CA ARG A 309 -25.29 -11.64 -6.72
C ARG A 309 -24.90 -11.18 -8.12
N ILE A 310 -23.95 -11.86 -8.77
CA ILE A 310 -23.54 -11.53 -10.14
C ILE A 310 -24.70 -11.76 -11.13
N ILE A 311 -25.48 -12.84 -10.96
CA ILE A 311 -26.67 -13.05 -11.79
C ILE A 311 -27.67 -11.90 -11.62
N LYS A 312 -27.91 -11.48 -10.38
CA LYS A 312 -28.81 -10.36 -10.09
C LYS A 312 -28.28 -9.06 -10.70
N ASP A 313 -26.98 -8.78 -10.59
CA ASP A 313 -26.36 -7.61 -11.22
C ASP A 313 -26.62 -7.61 -12.75
N ILE A 314 -26.44 -8.75 -13.43
CA ILE A 314 -26.70 -8.87 -14.88
C ILE A 314 -28.18 -8.63 -15.19
N GLN A 315 -29.09 -9.18 -14.38
CA GLN A 315 -30.53 -8.98 -14.55
C GLN A 315 -30.96 -7.53 -14.31
N ASP A 316 -30.40 -6.87 -13.30
CA ASP A 316 -30.68 -5.47 -12.98
C ASP A 316 -30.18 -4.55 -14.10
N ILE A 317 -29.00 -4.83 -14.67
CA ILE A 317 -28.49 -4.12 -15.85
C ILE A 317 -29.39 -4.37 -17.07
N ASN A 318 -29.81 -5.62 -17.30
CA ASN A 318 -30.71 -5.97 -18.41
C ASN A 318 -32.05 -5.21 -18.30
N ASN A 319 -32.67 -5.18 -17.12
CA ASN A 319 -33.90 -4.43 -16.86
C ASN A 319 -33.69 -2.92 -17.01
N GLY A 320 -32.53 -2.41 -16.56
CA GLY A 320 -32.11 -1.03 -16.74
C GLY A 320 -31.97 -0.64 -18.21
N LEU A 321 -31.36 -1.50 -19.03
CA LEU A 321 -31.21 -1.31 -20.47
C LEU A 321 -32.57 -1.34 -21.18
N THR A 322 -33.45 -2.30 -20.85
CA THR A 322 -34.82 -2.32 -21.39
C THR A 322 -35.59 -1.05 -21.06
N SER A 323 -35.48 -0.56 -19.83
CA SER A 323 -36.14 0.67 -19.39
C SER A 323 -35.55 1.91 -20.07
N ALA A 324 -34.24 1.96 -20.23
CA ALA A 324 -33.54 3.07 -20.88
C ALA A 324 -33.80 3.12 -22.39
N LEU A 325 -33.98 1.96 -23.05
CA LEU A 325 -34.34 1.87 -24.46
C LEU A 325 -35.72 2.49 -24.76
N ASN A 326 -36.67 2.32 -23.83
CA ASN A 326 -37.99 2.96 -23.88
C ASN A 326 -37.94 4.46 -23.50
N GLY A 327 -36.85 4.90 -22.86
CA GLY A 327 -36.59 6.29 -22.52
C GLY A 327 -35.87 7.08 -23.61
N LYS A 328 -35.60 8.35 -23.34
CA LYS A 328 -34.81 9.25 -24.21
C LYS A 328 -33.36 9.47 -23.73
N ASP A 329 -32.90 8.71 -22.73
CA ASP A 329 -31.61 8.93 -22.09
C ASP A 329 -30.50 8.09 -22.76
N GLU A 330 -29.91 8.63 -23.83
CA GLU A 330 -28.85 7.99 -24.61
C GLU A 330 -27.57 7.74 -23.80
N THR A 331 -27.20 8.66 -22.90
CA THR A 331 -26.05 8.54 -21.99
C THR A 331 -26.19 7.34 -21.05
N LYS A 332 -27.41 7.11 -20.54
CA LYS A 332 -27.71 6.03 -19.60
C LYS A 332 -27.56 4.67 -20.25
N ILE A 333 -28.00 4.53 -21.51
CA ILE A 333 -27.85 3.29 -22.30
C ILE A 333 -26.37 2.92 -22.42
N VAL A 334 -25.52 3.87 -22.81
CA VAL A 334 -24.07 3.64 -22.97
C VAL A 334 -23.42 3.31 -21.63
N SER A 335 -23.76 4.03 -20.55
CA SER A 335 -23.18 3.75 -19.22
C SER A 335 -23.55 2.36 -18.67
N LEU A 336 -24.79 1.90 -18.89
CA LEU A 336 -25.25 0.59 -18.47
C LEU A 336 -24.61 -0.51 -19.32
N TYR A 337 -24.44 -0.27 -20.62
CA TYR A 337 -23.72 -1.18 -21.50
C TYR A 337 -22.24 -1.31 -21.09
N LEU A 338 -21.54 -0.21 -20.82
CA LEU A 338 -20.15 -0.21 -20.34
C LEU A 338 -19.99 -0.90 -18.97
N SER A 339 -21.02 -0.84 -18.13
CA SER A 339 -21.08 -1.57 -16.85
C SER A 339 -21.21 -3.09 -17.07
N LEU A 340 -21.88 -3.52 -18.15
CA LEU A 340 -21.97 -4.92 -18.55
C LEU A 340 -20.67 -5.39 -19.23
N PHE A 341 -20.21 -4.63 -20.22
CA PHE A 341 -19.06 -4.92 -21.07
C PHE A 341 -18.27 -3.63 -21.36
N GLY A 342 -17.07 -3.54 -20.79
CA GLY A 342 -16.10 -2.46 -21.03
C GLY A 342 -14.77 -3.02 -21.52
N ASP A 343 -13.76 -2.16 -21.62
CA ASP A 343 -12.41 -2.60 -21.98
C ASP A 343 -11.94 -3.73 -21.05
N CYS A 344 -11.39 -4.79 -21.65
CA CYS A 344 -11.08 -6.09 -21.02
C CYS A 344 -10.17 -6.00 -19.78
N ASP A 345 -9.49 -4.86 -19.58
CA ASP A 345 -8.61 -4.61 -18.44
C ASP A 345 -9.30 -3.89 -17.27
N SER A 346 -10.58 -3.54 -17.40
CA SER A 346 -11.32 -2.79 -16.38
C SER A 346 -12.10 -3.72 -15.44
N ARG A 347 -11.73 -3.75 -14.14
CA ARG A 347 -12.50 -4.42 -13.07
C ARG A 347 -13.88 -3.79 -12.81
N ASN A 348 -14.21 -2.73 -13.53
CA ASN A 348 -15.44 -1.95 -13.37
C ASN A 348 -16.63 -2.56 -14.14
N CYS A 349 -16.39 -3.50 -15.07
CA CYS A 349 -17.45 -4.19 -15.80
C CYS A 349 -17.69 -5.62 -15.29
N VAL A 350 -18.92 -6.12 -15.46
CA VAL A 350 -19.29 -7.49 -15.06
C VAL A 350 -18.41 -8.54 -15.75
N VAL A 351 -18.17 -8.39 -17.05
CA VAL A 351 -17.34 -9.33 -17.83
C VAL A 351 -15.87 -9.28 -17.37
N GLY A 352 -15.32 -8.10 -17.08
CA GLY A 352 -13.97 -7.94 -16.54
C GLY A 352 -13.80 -8.57 -15.16
N ARG A 353 -14.79 -8.40 -14.26
CA ARG A 353 -14.81 -9.09 -12.94
C ARG A 353 -14.78 -10.61 -13.08
N LEU A 354 -15.35 -11.15 -14.14
CA LEU A 354 -15.43 -12.59 -14.38
C LEU A 354 -14.17 -13.15 -15.06
N GLN A 355 -13.29 -12.34 -15.65
CA GLN A 355 -12.17 -12.83 -16.48
C GLN A 355 -11.21 -13.75 -15.69
N GLU A 356 -10.86 -13.37 -14.46
CA GLU A 356 -9.98 -14.13 -13.55
C GLU A 356 -10.69 -15.29 -12.82
N VAL A 357 -12.01 -15.47 -12.99
CA VAL A 357 -12.81 -16.46 -12.26
C VAL A 357 -13.07 -17.71 -13.11
N ASP A 358 -12.85 -18.90 -12.55
CA ASP A 358 -13.12 -20.19 -13.22
C ASP A 358 -14.62 -20.54 -13.23
N ALA A 359 -15.44 -19.71 -13.88
CA ALA A 359 -16.90 -19.88 -13.98
C ALA A 359 -17.39 -19.84 -15.44
N VAL A 360 -17.32 -20.98 -16.13
CA VAL A 360 -17.63 -21.10 -17.58
C VAL A 360 -19.07 -20.68 -17.91
N ASN A 361 -20.05 -21.15 -17.13
CA ASN A 361 -21.47 -20.88 -17.40
C ASN A 361 -21.82 -19.40 -17.19
N LEU A 362 -21.26 -18.78 -16.15
CA LEU A 362 -21.51 -17.38 -15.82
C LEU A 362 -20.84 -16.44 -16.84
N LYS A 363 -19.61 -16.76 -17.25
CA LYS A 363 -18.93 -16.10 -18.37
C LYS A 363 -19.77 -16.18 -19.65
N SER A 364 -20.26 -17.37 -20.00
CA SER A 364 -21.09 -17.56 -21.20
C SER A 364 -22.40 -16.75 -21.13
N TYR A 365 -23.05 -16.72 -19.97
CA TYR A 365 -24.28 -15.93 -19.78
C TYR A 365 -24.04 -14.42 -19.92
N ALA A 366 -22.99 -13.89 -19.30
CA ALA A 366 -22.63 -12.48 -19.39
C ALA A 366 -22.28 -12.07 -20.83
N VAL A 367 -21.46 -12.87 -21.52
CA VAL A 367 -21.05 -12.61 -22.92
C VAL A 367 -22.23 -12.70 -23.90
N LYS A 368 -23.13 -13.67 -23.73
CA LYS A 368 -24.34 -13.76 -24.57
C LYS A 368 -25.27 -12.56 -24.35
N THR A 369 -25.41 -12.13 -23.10
CA THR A 369 -26.23 -10.97 -22.75
C THR A 369 -25.63 -9.68 -23.31
N SER A 370 -24.31 -9.50 -23.25
CA SER A 370 -23.65 -8.34 -23.85
C SER A 370 -23.72 -8.35 -25.38
N ALA A 371 -23.62 -9.51 -26.03
CA ALA A 371 -23.79 -9.64 -27.48
C ALA A 371 -25.21 -9.27 -27.93
N TYR A 372 -26.24 -9.75 -27.21
CA TYR A 372 -27.63 -9.39 -27.49
C TYR A 372 -27.87 -7.88 -27.43
N TRP A 373 -27.37 -7.22 -26.38
CA TRP A 373 -27.51 -5.77 -26.24
C TRP A 373 -26.66 -4.98 -27.21
N PHE A 374 -25.49 -5.48 -27.58
CA PHE A 374 -24.64 -4.86 -28.59
C PHE A 374 -25.39 -4.67 -29.90
N GLU A 375 -26.02 -5.73 -30.43
CA GLU A 375 -26.77 -5.66 -31.70
C GLU A 375 -27.88 -4.60 -31.65
N ILE A 376 -28.69 -4.60 -30.59
CA ILE A 376 -29.82 -3.67 -30.43
C ILE A 376 -29.35 -2.21 -30.33
N ILE A 377 -28.34 -1.97 -29.50
CA ILE A 377 -27.83 -0.62 -29.25
C ILE A 377 -27.11 -0.10 -30.49
N GLN A 378 -26.34 -0.95 -31.18
CA GLN A 378 -25.65 -0.62 -32.41
C GLN A 378 -26.63 -0.25 -33.53
N ASP A 379 -27.70 -1.02 -33.72
CA ASP A 379 -28.72 -0.71 -34.73
C ASP A 379 -29.43 0.62 -34.44
N ARG A 380 -29.78 0.88 -33.17
CA ARG A 380 -30.43 2.14 -32.76
C ARG A 380 -29.54 3.35 -33.04
N PHE A 381 -28.32 3.36 -32.50
CA PHE A 381 -27.41 4.50 -32.69
C PHE A 381 -26.96 4.67 -34.16
N SER A 382 -26.88 3.59 -34.94
CA SER A 382 -26.62 3.69 -36.38
C SER A 382 -27.77 4.39 -37.12
N ASN A 383 -29.02 4.04 -36.81
CA ASN A 383 -30.20 4.69 -37.40
C ASN A 383 -30.32 6.17 -37.00
N ASP A 384 -30.03 6.50 -35.74
CA ASP A 384 -30.03 7.88 -35.25
C ASP A 384 -28.91 8.69 -35.93
N PHE A 385 -27.72 8.12 -36.07
CA PHE A 385 -26.59 8.74 -36.77
C PHE A 385 -26.92 8.99 -38.25
N GLU A 386 -27.51 8.03 -38.96
CA GLU A 386 -27.96 8.22 -40.35
C GLU A 386 -29.03 9.30 -40.50
N THR A 387 -29.95 9.41 -39.53
CA THR A 387 -30.97 10.45 -39.52
C THR A 387 -30.33 11.84 -39.38
N VAL A 388 -29.32 11.98 -38.53
CA VAL A 388 -28.53 13.22 -38.39
C VAL A 388 -27.77 13.53 -39.69
N LEU A 389 -27.15 12.53 -40.33
CA LEU A 389 -26.47 12.69 -41.62
C LEU A 389 -27.41 13.18 -42.73
N LYS A 390 -28.62 12.63 -42.80
CA LYS A 390 -29.67 13.09 -43.74
C LYS A 390 -30.07 14.54 -43.46
N ASN A 391 -30.19 14.94 -42.20
CA ASN A 391 -30.53 16.31 -41.80
C ASN A 391 -29.45 17.33 -42.19
N ILE A 392 -28.17 16.95 -42.18
CA ILE A 392 -27.07 17.80 -42.64
C ILE A 392 -26.80 17.68 -44.15
N LYS A 393 -27.65 16.95 -44.89
CA LYS A 393 -27.52 16.73 -46.35
C LYS A 393 -26.16 16.13 -46.76
N TYR A 394 -25.58 15.30 -45.91
CA TYR A 394 -24.27 14.67 -46.16
C TYR A 394 -24.35 13.69 -47.35
N GLY A 395 -23.43 13.82 -48.31
CA GLY A 395 -23.30 12.88 -49.43
C GLY A 395 -24.25 13.10 -50.64
N LEU A 396 -24.99 14.21 -50.72
CA LEU A 396 -25.83 14.52 -51.89
C LEU A 396 -25.00 15.09 -53.05
N GLN A 397 -24.93 14.38 -54.18
CA GLN A 397 -24.38 14.90 -55.43
C GLN A 397 -25.24 16.07 -55.95
N GLY A 398 -24.70 17.29 -55.91
CA GLY A 398 -25.33 18.48 -56.52
C GLY A 398 -25.52 19.70 -55.62
N TYR A 399 -25.04 19.70 -54.38
CA TYR A 399 -25.10 20.88 -53.49
C TYR A 399 -23.73 21.56 -53.31
N ASP A 400 -23.69 22.88 -53.50
CA ASP A 400 -22.51 23.71 -53.23
C ASP A 400 -22.19 23.72 -51.72
N LEU A 401 -21.01 23.20 -51.38
CA LEU A 401 -20.46 23.11 -50.01
C LEU A 401 -20.31 24.48 -49.31
N LEU A 402 -20.36 25.58 -50.07
CA LEU A 402 -20.15 26.94 -49.57
C LEU A 402 -21.39 27.57 -48.90
N ASN A 403 -22.58 26.99 -49.10
CA ASN A 403 -23.85 27.54 -48.56
C ASN A 403 -24.48 26.68 -47.45
N LEU A 404 -23.81 25.60 -47.02
CA LEU A 404 -24.26 24.76 -45.92
C LEU A 404 -23.63 25.23 -44.60
N ALA A 405 -24.39 25.99 -43.81
CA ALA A 405 -24.13 26.14 -42.39
C ALA A 405 -25.00 25.11 -41.63
N PRO A 406 -24.52 23.87 -41.38
CA PRO A 406 -25.26 22.93 -40.55
C PRO A 406 -25.49 23.54 -39.16
N SER A 407 -26.68 23.33 -38.59
CA SER A 407 -26.97 23.78 -37.22
C SER A 407 -25.94 23.21 -36.26
N LYS A 408 -25.42 24.05 -35.34
CA LYS A 408 -24.46 23.65 -34.30
C LYS A 408 -24.98 22.46 -33.48
N ASP A 409 -26.29 22.35 -33.30
CA ASP A 409 -26.93 21.24 -32.59
C ASP A 409 -26.78 19.89 -33.30
N ASN A 410 -26.86 19.88 -34.64
CA ASN A 410 -26.70 18.66 -35.42
C ASN A 410 -25.24 18.20 -35.44
N LEU A 411 -24.29 19.14 -35.46
CA LEU A 411 -22.86 18.84 -35.36
C LEU A 411 -22.51 18.28 -33.97
N ASN A 412 -23.06 18.85 -32.90
CA ASN A 412 -22.87 18.35 -31.54
C ASN A 412 -23.47 16.94 -31.38
N LYS A 413 -24.67 16.69 -31.90
CA LYS A 413 -25.29 15.34 -31.89
C LYS A 413 -24.46 14.33 -32.68
N LEU A 414 -23.91 14.73 -33.81
CA LEU A 414 -23.05 13.86 -34.62
C LEU A 414 -21.76 13.49 -33.87
N SER A 415 -21.14 14.45 -33.18
CA SER A 415 -19.99 14.20 -32.30
C SER A 415 -20.34 13.20 -31.20
N VAL A 416 -21.45 13.42 -30.50
CA VAL A 416 -21.90 12.56 -29.38
C VAL A 416 -22.21 11.13 -29.85
N PHE A 417 -22.95 10.97 -30.95
CA PHE A 417 -23.24 9.64 -31.49
C PHE A 417 -22.00 8.94 -32.03
N SER A 418 -21.04 9.69 -32.60
CA SER A 418 -19.76 9.11 -33.01
C SER A 418 -18.98 8.57 -31.82
N GLU A 419 -18.94 9.31 -30.71
CA GLU A 419 -18.29 8.88 -29.47
C GLU A 419 -18.94 7.61 -28.90
N TYR A 420 -20.27 7.55 -28.86
CA TYR A 420 -20.98 6.35 -28.42
C TYR A 420 -20.71 5.13 -29.29
N LEU A 421 -20.72 5.29 -30.62
CA LEU A 421 -20.42 4.20 -31.55
C LEU A 421 -18.97 3.73 -31.48
N PHE A 422 -18.03 4.56 -31.02
CA PHE A 422 -16.65 4.15 -30.74
C PHE A 422 -16.51 3.42 -29.39
N LEU A 423 -17.29 3.81 -28.39
CA LEU A 423 -17.27 3.20 -27.05
C LEU A 423 -17.93 1.82 -27.01
N ILE A 424 -18.94 1.58 -27.85
CA ILE A 424 -19.66 0.31 -27.93
C ILE A 424 -18.85 -0.68 -28.79
N LYS A 425 -18.08 -1.54 -28.14
CA LYS A 425 -17.28 -2.61 -28.77
C LYS A 425 -18.01 -3.94 -28.80
N SER A 426 -17.72 -4.78 -29.79
CA SER A 426 -18.31 -6.12 -29.84
C SER A 426 -17.65 -7.03 -28.80
N PRO A 427 -18.43 -7.77 -27.99
CA PRO A 427 -17.89 -8.80 -27.10
C PRO A 427 -17.42 -10.05 -27.87
N ILE A 428 -17.77 -10.16 -29.16
CA ILE A 428 -17.36 -11.21 -30.07
C ILE A 428 -16.60 -10.53 -31.20
N GLU A 429 -15.42 -9.99 -30.93
CA GLU A 429 -14.50 -9.57 -31.99
C GLU A 429 -13.77 -10.80 -32.51
N ASN A 430 -14.03 -11.17 -33.76
CA ASN A 430 -13.10 -11.96 -34.56
C ASN A 430 -11.93 -11.03 -34.90
N PRO A 431 -10.72 -11.28 -34.39
CA PRO A 431 -9.61 -10.33 -34.56
C PRO A 431 -9.13 -10.17 -36.01
N ASP A 432 -9.56 -11.03 -36.96
CA ASP A 432 -8.90 -11.19 -38.26
C ASP A 432 -9.81 -11.12 -39.50
N SER A 433 -11.04 -10.58 -39.42
CA SER A 433 -11.83 -10.42 -40.66
C SER A 433 -11.37 -9.18 -41.44
N LEU A 434 -10.37 -9.38 -42.31
CA LEU A 434 -9.97 -8.38 -43.30
C LEU A 434 -11.14 -8.02 -44.21
N VAL A 435 -11.43 -6.72 -44.35
CA VAL A 435 -12.51 -6.22 -45.20
C VAL A 435 -11.91 -5.60 -46.46
N THR A 436 -12.36 -6.05 -47.63
CA THR A 436 -11.96 -5.51 -48.93
C THR A 436 -12.87 -4.33 -49.29
N ILE A 437 -12.36 -3.10 -49.25
CA ILE A 437 -13.11 -1.89 -49.62
C ILE A 437 -13.19 -1.75 -51.15
N THR A 438 -12.09 -2.09 -51.83
CA THR A 438 -11.93 -2.12 -53.29
C THR A 438 -11.00 -3.28 -53.64
N PRO A 439 -10.95 -3.76 -54.90
CA PRO A 439 -10.11 -4.89 -55.30
C PRO A 439 -8.62 -4.76 -54.92
N CYS A 440 -8.15 -3.53 -54.65
CA CYS A 440 -6.78 -3.21 -54.29
C CYS A 440 -6.57 -2.79 -52.83
N ILE A 441 -7.64 -2.64 -52.02
CA ILE A 441 -7.54 -2.15 -50.64
C ILE A 441 -8.18 -3.18 -49.70
N VAL A 442 -7.32 -3.93 -49.02
CA VAL A 442 -7.66 -4.83 -47.93
C VAL A 442 -7.22 -4.18 -46.63
N CYS A 443 -8.15 -3.93 -45.71
CA CYS A 443 -7.85 -3.30 -44.43
C CYS A 443 -8.45 -4.08 -43.25
N PRO A 444 -7.99 -3.85 -42.01
CA PRO A 444 -8.67 -4.30 -40.80
C PRO A 444 -10.14 -3.85 -40.79
N SER A 445 -10.97 -4.49 -39.96
CA SER A 445 -12.36 -4.10 -39.77
C SER A 445 -12.45 -2.60 -39.49
N ILE A 446 -13.17 -1.90 -40.35
CA ILE A 446 -13.35 -0.46 -40.27
C ILE A 446 -14.39 -0.16 -39.19
N SER A 447 -14.19 0.93 -38.44
CA SER A 447 -15.17 1.35 -37.43
C SER A 447 -16.55 1.55 -38.07
N LYS A 448 -17.62 1.23 -37.32
CA LYS A 448 -18.99 1.36 -37.83
C LYS A 448 -19.33 2.79 -38.26
N VAL A 449 -18.78 3.78 -37.54
CA VAL A 449 -18.90 5.21 -37.88
C VAL A 449 -18.36 5.47 -39.29
N THR A 450 -17.16 4.97 -39.60
CA THR A 450 -16.53 5.13 -40.90
C THR A 450 -17.29 4.36 -42.00
N GLU A 451 -17.86 3.19 -41.70
CA GLU A 451 -18.72 2.47 -42.65
C GLU A 451 -19.97 3.27 -43.02
N ILE A 452 -20.65 3.88 -42.04
CA ILE A 452 -21.85 4.68 -42.27
C ILE A 452 -21.52 5.97 -43.04
N LEU A 453 -20.38 6.61 -42.75
CA LEU A 453 -19.93 7.80 -43.48
C LEU A 453 -19.55 7.50 -44.94
N LEU A 454 -19.04 6.31 -45.23
CA LEU A 454 -18.68 5.90 -46.60
C LEU A 454 -19.87 5.38 -47.41
N ARG A 455 -20.98 5.01 -46.76
CA ARG A 455 -22.20 4.48 -47.39
C ARG A 455 -22.77 5.33 -48.54
N PRO A 456 -22.77 6.68 -48.48
CA PRO A 456 -23.24 7.53 -49.58
C PRO A 456 -22.28 7.59 -50.78
N PHE A 457 -21.04 7.15 -50.61
CA PHE A 457 -19.97 7.22 -51.62
C PHE A 457 -19.61 5.85 -52.22
N ARG A 458 -20.26 4.78 -51.77
CA ARG A 458 -20.30 3.47 -52.41
C ARG A 458 -21.47 3.44 -53.38
#